data_AF-A0A2V6JJD4-F1
#
_entry.id   AF-A0A2V6JJD4-F1
#
_cell.length_a   1.000
_cell.length_b   1.000
_cell.length_c   1.000
_cell.angle_alpha   90.00
_cell.angle_beta   90.00
_cell.angle_gamma   90.00
#
_symmetry.space_group_name_H-M   'P 1'
#
loop_
_entity.id
_entity.type
_entity.pdbx_description
1 polymer ?
#
loop_
_entity_poly.entity_id
_entity_poly.type
_entity_poly.pdbx_seq_one_letter_code
_entity_poly.pdbx_strand_id
1 'polypeptide(L)' 'MALLRALFWFALFIVFTFGFVVLFEYGPRDFATGVHKEYARVKSFVEKQTERIKPKKNR' A
#
# COMPACT_ATOMS: atom_id res chain seq x y z
N MET A 1 16.43 18.31 -9.30
CA MET A 1 17.30 17.80 -8.20
C MET A 1 16.55 17.59 -6.89
N ALA A 2 15.92 18.62 -6.30
CA ALA A 2 15.21 18.49 -5.02
C ALA A 2 13.93 17.62 -5.10
N LEU A 3 13.17 17.73 -6.19
CA LEU A 3 11.89 17.04 -6.38
C LEU A 3 12.04 15.52 -6.55
N LEU A 4 13.02 15.09 -7.36
CA LEU A 4 13.34 13.67 -7.53
C LEU A 4 13.83 13.06 -6.21
N ARG A 5 14.63 13.82 -5.44
CA ARG A 5 15.09 13.41 -4.12
C ARG A 5 13.93 13.28 -3.14
N ALA A 6 13.02 14.24 -3.10
CA ALA A 6 11.83 14.16 -2.25
C ALA A 6 10.94 12.97 -2.62
N LEU A 7 10.71 12.71 -3.90
CA LEU A 7 9.94 11.55 -4.37
C LEU A 7 10.60 10.23 -3.95
N PHE A 8 11.94 10.14 -4.08
CA PHE A 8 12.70 8.97 -3.65
C PHE A 8 12.57 8.72 -2.15
N TRP A 9 12.74 9.76 -1.32
CA TRP A 9 12.57 9.65 0.14
C TRP A 9 11.13 9.32 0.53
N PHE A 10 10.16 9.89 -0.18
CA PHE A 10 8.74 9.60 0.05
C PHE A 10 8.40 8.14 -0.31
N ALA A 11 8.90 7.63 -1.42
CA ALA A 11 8.74 6.23 -1.80
C ALA A 11 9.40 5.29 -0.79
N LEU A 12 10.63 5.59 -0.35
CA LEU A 12 11.30 4.84 0.72
C LEU A 12 10.49 4.88 2.01
N PHE A 13 9.98 6.04 2.40
CA PHE A 13 9.15 6.18 3.59
C PHE A 13 7.91 5.28 3.53
N ILE A 14 7.23 5.22 2.38
CA ILE A 14 6.08 4.32 2.20
C ILE A 14 6.50 2.85 2.29
N VAL A 15 7.56 2.45 1.59
CA VAL A 15 8.04 1.06 1.58
C VAL A 15 8.47 0.63 2.98
N PHE A 16 9.23 1.45 3.70
CA PHE A 16 9.63 1.15 5.07
C PHE A 16 8.44 1.11 6.01
N THR A 17 7.53 2.08 5.95
CA THR A 17 6.35 2.10 6.81
C THR A 17 5.48 0.86 6.58
N PHE A 18 5.21 0.51 5.33
CA PHE A 18 4.47 -0.70 4.98
C PHE A 18 5.21 -1.96 5.45
N GLY A 19 6.52 -2.03 5.22
CA GLY A 19 7.37 -3.11 5.70
C GLY A 19 7.33 -3.26 7.23
N PHE A 20 7.45 -2.17 7.98
CA PHE A 20 7.36 -2.21 9.45
C PHE A 20 5.99 -2.65 9.93
N VAL A 21 4.90 -2.19 9.32
CA VAL A 21 3.54 -2.64 9.67
C VAL A 21 3.40 -4.15 9.46
N VAL A 22 3.81 -4.66 8.29
CA VAL A 22 3.75 -6.09 8.01
C VAL A 22 4.67 -6.88 8.95
N LEU A 23 5.86 -6.37 9.23
CA LEU A 23 6.80 -7.02 10.15
C LEU A 23 6.28 -7.06 11.59
N PHE A 24 5.61 -6.01 12.05
CA PHE A 24 4.98 -5.98 13.37
C PHE A 24 3.75 -6.88 13.46
N GLU A 25 2.92 -6.92 12.40
CA GLU A 25 1.65 -7.65 12.41
C GLU A 25 1.84 -9.16 12.18
N TYR A 26 2.79 -9.56 11.33
CA TYR A 26 3.01 -10.97 10.95
C TYR A 26 4.33 -11.54 11.47
N GLY A 27 5.24 -10.70 11.97
CA GLY A 27 6.56 -11.12 12.41
C GLY A 27 7.53 -11.42 11.26
N PRO A 28 8.83 -11.57 11.56
CA PRO A 28 9.87 -11.82 10.56
C PRO A 28 9.75 -13.19 9.88
N ARG A 29 9.12 -14.16 10.55
CA ARG A 29 9.05 -15.55 10.09
C ARG A 29 8.00 -15.75 8.99
N ASP A 30 6.91 -14.99 9.04
CA ASP A 30 5.80 -15.03 8.08
C ASP A 30 5.69 -13.73 7.25
N PHE A 31 6.77 -12.95 7.19
CA PHE A 31 6.79 -11.63 6.56
C PHE A 31 6.32 -11.65 5.10
N ALA A 32 6.81 -12.58 4.28
CA ALA A 32 6.42 -12.68 2.87
C ALA A 32 4.92 -12.99 2.70
N THR A 33 4.38 -13.87 3.54
CA THR A 33 2.95 -14.19 3.58
C THR A 33 2.13 -12.98 4.03
N GLY A 34 2.61 -12.25 5.04
CA GLY A 34 2.03 -11.00 5.52
C GLY A 34 2.00 -9.89 4.47
N VAL A 35 3.09 -9.71 3.71
CA VAL A 35 3.18 -8.72 2.62
C VAL A 35 2.12 -9.01 1.57
N HIS A 36 1.97 -10.27 1.16
CA HIS A 36 0.98 -10.65 0.15
C HIS A 36 -0.45 -10.39 0.63
N LYS A 37 -0.74 -10.72 1.89
CA LYS A 37 -2.05 -10.54 2.51
C LYS A 37 -2.41 -9.06 2.65
N GLU A 38 -1.48 -8.22 3.11
CA GLU A 38 -1.73 -6.78 3.20
C GLU A 38 -1.75 -6.08 1.85
N TYR A 39 -0.93 -6.52 0.89
CA TYR A 39 -1.01 -6.01 -0.46
C TYR A 39 -2.38 -6.29 -1.09
N ALA A 40 -2.92 -7.51 -0.91
CA ALA A 40 -4.26 -7.85 -1.36
C ALA A 40 -5.34 -6.99 -0.67
N ARG A 41 -5.20 -6.75 0.64
CA ARG A 41 -6.09 -5.88 1.41
C ARG A 41 -6.07 -4.45 0.87
N VAL A 42 -4.89 -3.85 0.77
CA VAL A 42 -4.70 -2.48 0.26
C VAL A 42 -5.22 -2.35 -1.18
N LYS A 43 -4.92 -3.31 -2.06
CA LYS A 43 -5.44 -3.35 -3.43
C LYS A 43 -6.97 -3.34 -3.46
N SER A 44 -7.61 -4.19 -2.65
CA SER A 44 -9.08 -4.23 -2.56
C SER A 44 -9.67 -2.93 -2.02
N PHE A 45 -8.99 -2.25 -1.10
CA PHE A 45 -9.41 -0.94 -0.61
C PHE A 45 -9.30 0.12 -1.69
N VAL A 46 -8.19 0.16 -2.44
CA VAL A 46 -7.99 1.11 -3.53
C VAL A 46 -9.01 0.88 -4.65
N GLU A 47 -9.29 -0.38 -5.01
CA GLU A 47 -10.33 -0.73 -5.98
C GLU A 47 -11.71 -0.26 -5.51
N LYS A 48 -12.09 -0.55 -4.26
CA LYS A 48 -13.36 -0.07 -3.66
C LYS A 48 -13.48 1.45 -3.62
N GLN A 49 -12.38 2.16 -3.32
CA GLN A 49 -12.37 3.62 -3.34
C GLN A 49 -12.49 4.15 -4.77
N THR A 50 -11.82 3.53 -5.73
CA THR A 50 -11.92 3.86 -7.16
C THR A 50 -13.33 3.62 -7.69
N GLU A 51 -14.00 2.55 -7.27
CA GLU A 51 -15.40 2.29 -7.58
C GLU A 51 -16.36 3.29 -6.95
N ARG A 52 -16.11 3.74 -5.72
CA ARG A 52 -16.88 4.82 -5.08
C ARG A 52 -16.70 6.18 -5.75
N ILE A 53 -15.53 6.43 -6.34
CA ILE A 53 -15.21 7.67 -7.05
C ILE A 53 -15.73 7.64 -8.49
N LYS A 54 -15.89 6.45 -9.11
CA LYS A 54 -16.54 6.35 -10.42
C LYS A 54 -17.99 6.85 -10.30
N PRO A 55 -18.40 7.84 -11.11
CA PRO A 55 -19.80 8.23 -11.14
C PRO A 55 -20.61 7.01 -11.57
N LYS A 56 -21.63 6.66 -10.78
CA LYS A 56 -22.62 5.66 -11.14
C LYS A 56 -23.14 6.03 -12.51
N LYS A 57 -22.69 5.33 -13.56
CA LYS A 57 -23.27 5.45 -14.89
C LYS A 57 -24.66 4.82 -14.78
N ASN A 58 -25.64 5.64 -14.43
CA ASN A 58 -27.04 5.30 -14.52
C ASN A 58 -27.29 4.92 -15.98
N ARG A 59 -27.45 3.61 -16.21
CA ARG A 59 -27.97 3.04 -17.44
C ARG A 59 -29.40 2.62 -17.15
#